data_AF-A0A2W1DJT3-F1
#
_entry.id   AF-A0A2W1DJT3-F1
#
_cell.length_a   1.000
_cell.length_b   1.000
_cell.length_c   1.000
_cell.angle_alpha   90.00
_cell.angle_beta   90.00
_cell.angle_gamma   90.00
#
_symmetry.space_group_name_H-M   'P 1'
#
loop_
_entity.id
_entity.type
_entity.pdbx_description
1 polymer ?
#
loop_
_entity_poly.entity_id
_entity_poly.type
_entity_poly.pdbx_seq_one_letter_code
_entity_poly.pdbx_strand_id
1 'polypeptide(L)'
;MPAPLTIVVTGSNRGIGQGIIHLLSKTQHPRPLTIYATSRSGTALSISAIPPNEIHYAKLDITSIASINAFLRTTLPETGKIDVLINNAGINNNKNETADTAAQTIDVNYHSTKTICKIFLHEGKMKDTQGARIVNVSSTASALSNYPASTQSRFHSVKTVSDINVLADKYVSSVRSNSQEAAGFGAPPKSYQVSKALVNALTVVLARENEEAAEDVGGGGEDSG
;
A
#
# COMPACT_ATOMS: atom_id res chain seq x y z
N MET A 1 30.27 -6.47 -1.65
CA MET A 1 28.98 -6.50 -2.36
C MET A 1 28.17 -5.29 -1.91
N PRO A 2 27.39 -4.63 -2.79
CA PRO A 2 26.54 -3.52 -2.37
C PRO A 2 25.49 -4.01 -1.36
N ALA A 3 25.08 -3.12 -0.44
CA ALA A 3 24.10 -3.46 0.58
C ALA A 3 22.79 -3.99 -0.06
N PRO A 4 22.16 -5.04 0.50
CA PRO A 4 20.89 -5.54 -0.01
C PRO A 4 19.80 -4.47 -0.05
N LEU A 5 18.81 -4.64 -0.92
CA LEU A 5 17.57 -3.87 -0.91
C LEU A 5 16.54 -4.58 -0.03
N THR A 6 15.98 -3.86 0.94
CA THR A 6 14.89 -4.35 1.80
C THR A 6 13.55 -4.12 1.10
N ILE A 7 12.86 -5.21 0.75
CA ILE A 7 11.54 -5.18 0.11
C ILE A 7 10.51 -5.80 1.06
N VAL A 8 9.46 -5.06 1.41
CA VAL A 8 8.33 -5.56 2.22
C VAL A 8 7.10 -5.73 1.35
N VAL A 9 6.53 -6.93 1.32
CA VAL A 9 5.29 -7.23 0.60
C VAL A 9 4.20 -7.58 1.60
N THR A 10 3.12 -6.81 1.64
CA THR A 10 1.99 -7.05 2.56
C THR A 10 1.03 -8.10 2.01
N GLY A 11 0.53 -8.99 2.87
CA GLY A 11 -0.48 -9.98 2.51
C GLY A 11 -0.03 -10.96 1.42
N SER A 12 1.21 -11.42 1.48
CA SER A 12 1.85 -12.18 0.41
C SER A 12 1.63 -13.69 0.47
N ASN A 13 0.80 -14.19 1.40
CA ASN A 13 0.65 -15.63 1.63
C ASN A 13 -0.19 -16.39 0.60
N ARG A 14 -0.77 -15.69 -0.38
CA ARG A 14 -1.58 -16.27 -1.47
C ARG A 14 -1.75 -15.30 -2.63
N GLY A 15 -2.26 -15.79 -3.75
CA GLY A 15 -2.71 -14.96 -4.88
C GLY A 15 -1.61 -14.08 -5.46
N ILE A 16 -1.95 -12.83 -5.79
CA ILE A 16 -1.02 -11.85 -6.39
C ILE A 16 0.22 -11.66 -5.53
N GLY A 17 0.05 -11.52 -4.20
CA GLY A 17 1.16 -11.35 -3.28
C GLY A 17 2.15 -12.51 -3.30
N GLN A 18 1.69 -13.76 -3.39
CA GLN A 18 2.57 -14.92 -3.53
C GLN A 18 3.30 -14.92 -4.89
N GLY A 19 2.60 -14.51 -5.96
CA GLY A 19 3.21 -14.33 -7.28
C GLY A 19 4.31 -13.26 -7.28
N ILE A 20 4.10 -12.15 -6.56
CA ILE A 20 5.12 -11.10 -6.37
C ILE A 20 6.36 -11.68 -5.67
N ILE A 21 6.19 -12.46 -4.59
CA ILE A 21 7.31 -13.11 -3.91
C ILE A 21 8.06 -14.05 -4.85
N HIS A 22 7.33 -14.85 -5.65
CA HIS A 22 7.94 -15.76 -6.61
C HIS A 22 8.76 -15.06 -7.70
N LEU A 23 8.30 -13.90 -8.18
CA LEU A 23 9.04 -13.12 -9.18
C LEU A 23 10.26 -12.45 -8.56
N LEU A 24 10.11 -11.81 -7.39
CA LEU A 24 11.22 -11.19 -6.67
C LEU A 24 12.29 -12.23 -6.31
N SER A 25 11.89 -13.43 -5.90
CA SER A 25 12.83 -14.50 -5.52
C SER A 25 13.72 -14.98 -6.67
N LYS A 26 13.29 -14.74 -7.92
CA LYS A 26 14.00 -15.11 -9.15
C LYS A 26 14.62 -13.91 -9.87
N THR A 27 14.45 -12.71 -9.34
CA THR A 27 14.92 -11.48 -9.98
C THR A 27 16.42 -11.33 -9.76
N GLN A 28 17.18 -11.24 -10.86
CA GLN A 28 18.58 -10.81 -10.81
C GLN A 28 18.62 -9.29 -10.82
N HIS A 29 19.24 -8.72 -9.80
CA HIS A 29 19.35 -7.27 -9.62
C HIS A 29 20.79 -6.92 -9.19
N PRO A 30 21.37 -5.77 -9.59
CA PRO A 30 22.74 -5.40 -9.22
C PRO A 30 23.02 -5.39 -7.71
N ARG A 31 21.97 -5.16 -6.90
CA ARG A 31 21.99 -5.30 -5.44
C ARG A 31 21.19 -6.55 -5.03
N PRO A 32 21.67 -7.36 -4.06
CA PRO A 32 20.90 -8.46 -3.49
C PRO A 32 19.53 -8.00 -2.96
N LEU A 33 18.53 -8.86 -2.99
CA LEU A 33 17.19 -8.57 -2.46
C LEU A 33 16.95 -9.30 -1.14
N THR A 34 16.63 -8.55 -0.09
CA THR A 34 16.11 -9.09 1.18
C THR A 34 14.60 -8.89 1.19
N ILE A 35 13.85 -9.98 0.99
CA ILE A 35 12.41 -9.95 0.73
C ILE A 35 11.65 -10.36 1.99
N TYR A 36 10.89 -9.45 2.58
CA TYR A 36 9.95 -9.72 3.65
C TYR A 36 8.58 -10.10 3.08
N ALA A 37 8.32 -11.41 3.02
CA ALA A 37 7.04 -12.00 2.65
C ALA A 37 6.12 -12.03 3.86
N THR A 38 5.19 -11.08 3.97
CA THR A 38 4.43 -10.87 5.20
C THR A 38 2.98 -11.34 5.13
N SER A 39 2.46 -11.83 6.24
CA SER A 39 1.03 -12.16 6.42
C SER A 39 0.64 -12.13 7.89
N ARG A 40 -0.67 -12.21 8.19
CA ARG A 40 -1.14 -12.22 9.59
C ARG A 40 -0.60 -13.39 10.42
N SER A 41 -0.24 -14.50 9.78
CA SER A 41 0.34 -15.68 10.45
C SER A 41 1.86 -15.76 10.33
N GLY A 42 2.47 -15.09 9.34
CA GLY A 42 3.90 -15.23 9.04
C GLY A 42 4.29 -16.59 8.46
N THR A 43 3.33 -17.35 7.94
CA THR A 43 3.57 -18.71 7.43
C THR A 43 4.46 -18.70 6.18
N ALA A 44 5.40 -19.65 6.12
CA ALA A 44 6.28 -19.84 4.98
C ALA A 44 5.54 -20.33 3.73
N LEU A 45 5.97 -19.87 2.54
CA LEU A 45 5.35 -20.21 1.25
C LEU A 45 6.09 -21.32 0.50
N SER A 46 7.10 -21.94 1.12
CA SER A 46 7.99 -22.93 0.48
C SER A 46 8.59 -22.44 -0.84
N ILE A 47 8.83 -21.13 -0.96
CA ILE A 47 9.51 -20.50 -2.09
C ILE A 47 10.98 -20.30 -1.70
N SER A 48 11.89 -20.75 -2.56
CA SER A 48 13.32 -20.49 -2.45
C SER A 48 13.72 -19.30 -3.34
N ALA A 49 14.64 -18.48 -2.85
CA ALA A 49 15.25 -17.41 -3.63
C ALA A 49 16.55 -17.87 -4.29
N ILE A 50 16.86 -17.27 -5.45
CA ILE A 50 18.16 -17.43 -6.08
C ILE A 50 19.20 -16.65 -5.27
N PRO A 51 20.35 -17.24 -4.90
CA PRO A 51 21.42 -16.47 -4.27
C PRO A 51 21.87 -15.30 -5.16
N PRO A 52 22.21 -14.12 -4.60
CA PRO A 52 22.31 -13.81 -3.17
C PRO A 52 21.00 -13.26 -2.55
N ASN A 53 19.84 -13.44 -3.18
CA ASN A 53 18.58 -12.98 -2.60
C ASN A 53 18.13 -13.87 -1.44
N GLU A 54 17.40 -13.28 -0.50
CA GLU A 54 16.89 -13.93 0.70
C GLU A 54 15.40 -13.64 0.87
N ILE A 55 14.65 -14.60 1.45
CA ILE A 55 13.24 -14.41 1.82
C ILE A 55 13.08 -14.63 3.32
N HIS A 56 12.49 -13.64 3.98
CA HIS A 56 12.06 -13.70 5.37
C HIS A 56 10.53 -13.74 5.41
N TYR A 57 9.98 -14.80 5.99
CA TYR A 57 8.56 -14.89 6.27
C TYR A 57 8.28 -14.24 7.61
N ALA A 58 7.36 -13.28 7.64
CA ALA A 58 7.14 -12.45 8.83
C ALA A 58 5.67 -12.20 9.11
N LYS A 59 5.35 -12.09 10.41
CA LYS A 59 4.01 -11.70 10.84
C LYS A 59 3.82 -10.20 10.65
N LEU A 60 2.77 -9.84 9.91
CA LEU A 60 2.32 -8.46 9.73
C LEU A 60 0.82 -8.43 9.48
N ASP A 61 0.08 -7.83 10.41
CA ASP A 61 -1.30 -7.42 10.22
C ASP A 61 -1.37 -5.90 10.04
N ILE A 62 -1.70 -5.45 8.83
CA ILE A 62 -1.76 -4.02 8.50
C ILE A 62 -2.90 -3.29 9.24
N THR A 63 -3.86 -4.01 9.79
CA THR A 63 -4.97 -3.44 10.59
C THR A 63 -4.57 -3.18 12.04
N SER A 64 -3.38 -3.61 12.45
CA SER A 64 -2.91 -3.52 13.83
C SER A 64 -1.61 -2.71 13.91
N ILE A 65 -1.69 -1.49 14.46
CA ILE A 65 -0.51 -0.66 14.73
C ILE A 65 0.51 -1.42 15.60
N ALA A 66 0.03 -2.20 16.58
CA ALA A 66 0.90 -3.04 17.40
C ALA A 66 1.67 -4.08 16.55
N SER A 67 1.00 -4.71 15.58
CA SER A 67 1.67 -5.64 14.65
C SER A 67 2.67 -4.93 13.74
N ILE A 68 2.35 -3.74 13.23
CA ILE A 68 3.24 -2.93 12.38
C ILE A 68 4.51 -2.56 13.16
N ASN A 69 4.34 -2.05 14.38
CA ASN A 69 5.47 -1.63 15.21
C ASN A 69 6.29 -2.83 15.69
N ALA A 70 5.66 -3.98 15.95
CA ALA A 70 6.39 -5.22 16.24
C ALA A 70 7.25 -5.64 15.03
N PHE A 71 6.68 -5.62 13.83
CA PHE A 71 7.43 -5.95 12.60
C PHE A 71 8.68 -5.06 12.43
N LEU A 72 8.52 -3.74 12.59
CA LEU A 72 9.64 -2.80 12.48
C LEU A 72 10.74 -3.05 13.53
N ARG A 73 10.36 -3.33 14.79
CA ARG A 73 11.33 -3.50 15.89
C ARG A 73 12.02 -4.86 15.90
N THR A 74 11.32 -5.92 15.53
CA THR A 74 11.79 -7.30 15.79
C THR A 74 12.17 -8.06 14.52
N THR A 75 11.80 -7.56 13.35
CA THR A 75 11.94 -8.33 12.09
C THR A 75 12.86 -7.66 11.07
N LEU A 76 12.84 -6.34 11.01
CA LEU A 76 13.80 -5.61 10.18
C LEU A 76 15.22 -5.70 10.77
N PRO A 77 16.27 -5.61 9.92
CA PRO A 77 17.65 -5.53 10.38
C PRO A 77 17.85 -4.29 11.26
N GLU A 78 18.96 -4.24 12.01
CA GLU A 78 19.30 -3.11 12.89
C GLU A 78 19.31 -1.75 12.17
N THR A 79 19.55 -1.73 10.86
CA THR A 79 19.47 -0.52 10.04
C THR A 79 18.05 0.07 10.01
N GLY A 80 17.02 -0.74 10.21
CA GLY A 80 15.61 -0.36 10.27
C GLY A 80 15.06 0.22 8.97
N LYS A 81 15.79 0.04 7.86
CA LYS A 81 15.55 0.73 6.60
C LYS A 81 14.74 -0.14 5.64
N ILE A 82 13.67 0.42 5.09
CA ILE A 82 12.88 -0.17 4.01
C ILE A 82 13.19 0.58 2.71
N ASP A 83 13.56 -0.13 1.66
CA ASP A 83 13.76 0.48 0.33
C ASP A 83 12.48 0.40 -0.51
N VAL A 84 11.71 -0.70 -0.40
CA VAL A 84 10.48 -0.88 -1.17
C VAL A 84 9.36 -1.41 -0.29
N LEU A 85 8.20 -0.74 -0.32
CA LEU A 85 6.95 -1.23 0.26
C LEU A 85 5.97 -1.57 -0.87
N ILE A 86 5.50 -2.81 -0.91
CA ILE A 86 4.45 -3.27 -1.82
C ILE A 86 3.18 -3.55 -1.00
N ASN A 87 2.24 -2.61 -1.05
CA ASN A 87 0.94 -2.73 -0.41
C ASN A 87 0.00 -3.61 -1.25
N ASN A 88 0.06 -4.92 -1.01
CA ASN A 88 -0.78 -5.93 -1.66
C ASN A 88 -1.94 -6.42 -0.78
N ALA A 89 -1.80 -6.37 0.55
CA ALA A 89 -2.86 -6.80 1.46
C ALA A 89 -4.18 -6.07 1.17
N GLY A 90 -5.26 -6.83 1.09
CA GLY A 90 -6.60 -6.31 0.86
C GLY A 90 -7.65 -7.40 0.84
N ILE A 91 -8.92 -7.00 0.97
CA ILE A 91 -10.10 -7.86 0.93
C ILE A 91 -11.09 -7.38 -0.13
N ASN A 92 -11.96 -8.27 -0.57
CA ASN A 92 -13.06 -7.99 -1.48
C ASN A 92 -14.30 -8.70 -0.98
N ASN A 93 -15.22 -7.95 -0.39
CA ASN A 93 -16.47 -8.44 0.19
C ASN A 93 -17.70 -8.17 -0.71
N ASN A 94 -17.50 -7.90 -2.02
CA ASN A 94 -18.59 -7.49 -2.92
C ASN A 94 -19.75 -8.49 -2.99
N LYS A 95 -19.54 -9.78 -2.71
CA LYS A 95 -20.60 -10.78 -2.71
C LYS A 95 -21.41 -10.67 -1.42
N ASN A 96 -22.70 -10.32 -1.55
CA ASN A 96 -23.62 -10.10 -0.43
C ASN A 96 -23.11 -9.04 0.56
N GLU A 97 -22.57 -7.94 0.03
CA GLU A 97 -22.02 -6.86 0.82
C GLU A 97 -23.08 -6.22 1.73
N THR A 98 -22.74 -6.14 3.02
CA THR A 98 -23.48 -5.47 4.09
C THR A 98 -22.79 -4.14 4.45
N ALA A 99 -23.45 -3.30 5.24
CA ALA A 99 -22.82 -2.07 5.71
C ALA A 99 -21.53 -2.32 6.51
N ASP A 100 -21.50 -3.37 7.33
CA ASP A 100 -20.32 -3.73 8.12
C ASP A 100 -19.18 -4.26 7.26
N THR A 101 -19.48 -5.12 6.28
CA THR A 101 -18.45 -5.67 5.38
C THR A 101 -17.95 -4.63 4.37
N ALA A 102 -18.79 -3.65 4.00
CA ALA A 102 -18.37 -2.47 3.23
C ALA A 102 -17.42 -1.59 4.04
N ALA A 103 -17.76 -1.28 5.30
CA ALA A 103 -16.89 -0.52 6.20
C ALA A 103 -15.57 -1.24 6.45
N GLN A 104 -15.60 -2.55 6.68
CA GLN A 104 -14.41 -3.38 6.85
C GLN A 104 -13.51 -3.33 5.60
N THR A 105 -14.09 -3.35 4.40
CA THR A 105 -13.30 -3.27 3.16
C THR A 105 -12.59 -1.92 3.03
N ILE A 106 -13.25 -0.82 3.38
CA ILE A 106 -12.62 0.52 3.41
C ILE A 106 -11.51 0.57 4.46
N ASP A 107 -11.75 0.01 5.65
CA ASP A 107 -10.78 -0.01 6.74
C ASP A 107 -9.50 -0.79 6.38
N VAL A 108 -9.66 -2.00 5.84
CA VAL A 108 -8.52 -2.84 5.45
C VAL A 108 -7.80 -2.29 4.22
N ASN A 109 -8.53 -1.95 3.15
CA ASN A 109 -7.90 -1.62 1.87
C ASN A 109 -7.39 -0.18 1.81
N TYR A 110 -7.98 0.75 2.55
CA TYR A 110 -7.61 2.17 2.51
C TYR A 110 -7.00 2.65 3.83
N HIS A 111 -7.71 2.56 4.96
CA HIS A 111 -7.21 3.14 6.22
C HIS A 111 -5.95 2.43 6.72
N SER A 112 -5.92 1.10 6.64
CA SER A 112 -4.75 0.30 7.04
C SER A 112 -3.57 0.52 6.09
N THR A 113 -3.82 0.60 4.77
CA THR A 113 -2.79 0.96 3.78
C THR A 113 -2.22 2.36 4.01
N LYS A 114 -3.07 3.36 4.26
CA LYS A 114 -2.65 4.70 4.66
C LYS A 114 -1.78 4.67 5.92
N THR A 115 -2.21 3.92 6.93
CA THR A 115 -1.52 3.83 8.22
C THR A 115 -0.13 3.21 8.06
N ILE A 116 0.00 2.09 7.35
CA ILE A 116 1.31 1.47 7.14
C ILE A 116 2.22 2.33 6.26
N CYS A 117 1.70 3.01 5.22
CA CYS A 117 2.49 3.98 4.44
C CYS A 117 3.07 5.06 5.36
N LYS A 118 2.24 5.70 6.19
CA LYS A 118 2.67 6.74 7.12
C LYS A 118 3.74 6.22 8.08
N ILE A 119 3.49 5.08 8.73
CA ILE A 119 4.44 4.51 9.70
C ILE A 119 5.76 4.14 9.01
N PHE A 120 5.73 3.49 7.83
CA PHE A 120 6.96 3.08 7.15
C PHE A 120 7.73 4.26 6.53
N LEU A 121 7.04 5.32 6.10
CA LEU A 121 7.68 6.57 5.67
C LEU A 121 8.57 7.15 6.77
N HIS A 122 8.06 7.19 8.01
CA HIS A 122 8.78 7.77 9.14
C HIS A 122 9.66 6.75 9.88
N GLU A 123 9.06 5.71 10.45
CA GLU A 123 9.73 4.73 11.32
C GLU A 123 10.51 3.68 10.51
N GLY A 124 10.07 3.38 9.28
CA GLY A 124 10.81 2.54 8.32
C GLY A 124 11.86 3.30 7.50
N LYS A 125 12.07 4.60 7.82
CA LYS A 125 13.06 5.50 7.22
C LYS A 125 12.93 5.64 5.68
N MET A 126 11.77 5.32 5.09
CA MET A 126 11.63 5.39 3.64
C MET A 126 11.75 6.84 3.13
N LYS A 127 11.27 7.83 3.91
CA LYS A 127 11.37 9.25 3.53
C LYS A 127 12.83 9.74 3.43
N ASP A 128 13.72 9.15 4.24
CA ASP A 128 15.14 9.49 4.30
C ASP A 128 15.98 8.51 3.44
N THR A 129 15.30 7.62 2.70
CA THR A 129 15.93 6.60 1.85
C THR A 129 15.90 7.02 0.40
N GLN A 130 17.09 7.36 -0.12
CA GLN A 130 17.24 7.64 -1.55
C GLN A 130 16.78 6.45 -2.39
N GLY A 131 15.90 6.73 -3.35
CA GLY A 131 15.35 5.72 -4.24
C GLY A 131 14.25 4.85 -3.62
N ALA A 132 13.72 5.20 -2.45
CA ALA A 132 12.60 4.46 -1.85
C ALA A 132 11.39 4.41 -2.81
N ARG A 133 10.63 3.32 -2.75
CA ARG A 133 9.43 3.12 -3.57
C ARG A 133 8.28 2.57 -2.74
N ILE A 134 7.10 3.19 -2.88
CA ILE A 134 5.83 2.63 -2.41
C ILE A 134 5.02 2.21 -3.63
N VAL A 135 4.62 0.95 -3.68
CA VAL A 135 3.77 0.38 -4.73
C VAL A 135 2.44 -0.04 -4.10
N ASN A 136 1.36 0.64 -4.48
CA ASN A 136 0.01 0.31 -4.03
C ASN A 136 -0.71 -0.55 -5.07
N VAL A 137 -1.00 -1.82 -4.73
CA VAL A 137 -1.72 -2.72 -5.64
C VAL A 137 -3.20 -2.33 -5.69
N SER A 138 -3.59 -1.74 -6.83
CA SER A 138 -4.96 -1.28 -7.08
C SER A 138 -5.76 -2.27 -7.94
N SER A 139 -6.84 -1.81 -8.59
CA SER A 139 -7.70 -2.60 -9.48
C SER A 139 -8.23 -1.73 -10.61
N THR A 140 -8.40 -2.29 -11.82
CA THR A 140 -9.08 -1.61 -12.93
C THR A 140 -10.53 -1.24 -12.59
N ALA A 141 -11.16 -1.97 -11.66
CA ALA A 141 -12.50 -1.67 -11.16
C ALA A 141 -12.59 -0.32 -10.42
N SER A 142 -11.44 0.30 -10.08
CA SER A 142 -11.35 1.63 -9.46
C SER A 142 -11.40 2.81 -10.44
N ALA A 143 -11.55 2.54 -11.74
CA ALA A 143 -11.58 3.59 -12.75
C ALA A 143 -12.64 4.65 -12.42
N LEU A 144 -12.23 5.93 -12.41
CA LEU A 144 -13.13 7.03 -12.07
C LEU A 144 -14.29 7.19 -13.07
N SER A 145 -14.10 6.73 -14.32
CA SER A 145 -15.15 6.66 -15.34
C SER A 145 -16.36 5.81 -14.93
N ASN A 146 -16.25 4.98 -13.89
CA ASN A 146 -17.36 4.22 -13.33
C ASN A 146 -18.30 5.06 -12.45
N TYR A 147 -17.95 6.31 -12.13
CA TYR A 147 -18.74 7.20 -11.28
C TYR A 147 -19.32 8.38 -12.07
N PRO A 148 -20.39 9.03 -11.56
CA PRO A 148 -20.89 10.30 -12.12
C PRO A 148 -19.82 11.40 -12.09
N ALA A 149 -19.92 12.37 -13.01
CA ALA A 149 -18.97 13.47 -13.14
C ALA A 149 -18.72 14.26 -11.84
N SER A 150 -19.74 14.41 -10.99
CA SER A 150 -19.63 15.05 -9.67
C SER A 150 -18.74 14.24 -8.70
N THR A 151 -18.77 12.91 -8.77
CA THR A 151 -17.90 12.03 -7.97
C THR A 151 -16.48 12.02 -8.53
N GLN A 152 -16.32 12.00 -9.85
CA GLN A 152 -15.01 12.12 -10.49
C GLN A 152 -14.32 13.43 -10.06
N SER A 153 -15.05 14.55 -10.13
CA SER A 153 -14.56 15.86 -9.71
C SER A 153 -14.12 15.88 -8.24
N ARG A 154 -14.89 15.22 -7.34
CA ARG A 154 -14.50 15.06 -5.93
C ARG A 154 -13.17 14.33 -5.77
N PHE A 155 -12.98 13.20 -6.46
CA PHE A 155 -11.71 12.46 -6.43
C PHE A 155 -10.56 13.27 -7.03
N HIS A 156 -10.78 14.04 -8.10
CA HIS A 156 -9.75 14.91 -8.69
C HIS A 156 -9.38 16.10 -7.80
N SER A 157 -10.31 16.57 -6.96
CA SER A 157 -10.09 17.72 -6.08
C SER A 157 -9.32 17.42 -4.80
N VAL A 158 -9.04 16.15 -4.48
CA VAL A 158 -8.30 15.78 -3.28
C VAL A 158 -6.87 16.30 -3.34
N LYS A 159 -6.42 16.97 -2.27
CA LYS A 159 -5.07 17.52 -2.15
C LYS A 159 -4.31 16.89 -1.00
N THR A 160 -5.02 16.49 0.04
CA THR A 160 -4.46 15.98 1.29
C THR A 160 -5.03 14.61 1.64
N VAL A 161 -4.34 13.90 2.53
CA VAL A 161 -4.86 12.66 3.12
C VAL A 161 -6.19 12.90 3.86
N SER A 162 -6.41 14.11 4.39
CA SER A 162 -7.67 14.48 5.05
C SER A 162 -8.85 14.51 4.07
N ASP A 163 -8.66 15.07 2.86
CA ASP A 163 -9.69 15.10 1.82
C ASP A 163 -10.15 13.68 1.44
N ILE A 164 -9.20 12.75 1.35
CA ILE A 164 -9.48 11.35 1.03
C ILE A 164 -10.26 10.68 2.17
N ASN A 165 -9.93 10.98 3.44
CA ASN A 165 -10.70 10.46 4.58
C ASN A 165 -12.15 10.97 4.55
N VAL A 166 -12.39 12.23 4.21
CA VAL A 166 -13.75 12.78 4.04
C VAL A 166 -14.54 11.99 2.99
N LEU A 167 -13.91 11.61 1.88
CA LEU A 167 -14.56 10.76 0.86
C LEU A 167 -14.85 9.35 1.38
N ALA A 168 -13.92 8.74 2.13
CA ALA A 168 -14.10 7.43 2.74
C ALA A 168 -15.27 7.44 3.75
N ASP A 169 -15.31 8.42 4.64
CA ASP A 169 -16.36 8.58 5.65
C ASP A 169 -17.73 8.83 5.01
N LYS A 170 -17.76 9.67 3.95
CA LYS A 170 -18.97 9.91 3.18
C LYS A 170 -19.50 8.63 2.54
N TYR A 171 -18.62 7.81 1.96
CA TYR A 171 -19.01 6.52 1.39
C TYR A 171 -19.61 5.59 2.46
N VAL A 172 -18.88 5.35 3.55
CA VAL A 172 -19.34 4.45 4.64
C VAL A 172 -20.67 4.93 5.23
N SER A 173 -20.82 6.23 5.46
CA SER A 173 -22.08 6.81 5.95
C SER A 173 -23.23 6.65 4.96
N SER A 174 -22.95 6.78 3.65
CA SER A 174 -23.96 6.57 2.61
C SER A 174 -24.44 5.11 2.56
N VAL A 175 -23.53 4.14 2.74
CA VAL A 175 -23.90 2.72 2.79
C VAL A 175 -24.77 2.41 4.01
N ARG A 176 -24.41 2.93 5.19
CA ARG A 176 -25.19 2.73 6.44
C ARG A 176 -26.60 3.32 6.35
N SER A 177 -26.77 4.42 5.62
CA SER A 177 -28.06 5.07 5.41
C SER A 177 -28.78 4.62 4.13
N ASN A 178 -28.24 3.62 3.41
CA ASN A 178 -28.75 3.14 2.12
C ASN A 178 -28.94 4.27 1.08
N SER A 179 -28.05 5.25 1.07
CA SER A 179 -28.09 6.45 0.22
C SER A 179 -26.92 6.55 -0.76
N GLN A 180 -26.18 5.46 -0.99
CA GLN A 180 -25.00 5.41 -1.86
C GLN A 180 -25.24 5.91 -3.30
N GLU A 181 -26.43 5.68 -3.86
CA GLU A 181 -26.81 6.20 -5.20
C GLU A 181 -26.85 7.73 -5.17
N ALA A 182 -27.59 8.32 -4.23
CA ALA A 182 -27.69 9.77 -4.05
C ALA A 182 -26.34 10.41 -3.67
N ALA A 183 -25.50 9.68 -2.94
CA ALA A 183 -24.14 10.12 -2.62
C ALA A 183 -23.16 10.03 -3.81
N GLY A 184 -23.57 9.46 -4.94
CA GLY A 184 -22.82 9.35 -6.20
C GLY A 184 -21.81 8.21 -6.24
N PHE A 185 -21.96 7.21 -5.36
CA PHE A 185 -21.11 6.00 -5.36
C PHE A 185 -21.77 4.80 -6.04
N GLY A 186 -23.05 4.91 -6.37
CA GLY A 186 -23.85 3.88 -7.01
C GLY A 186 -24.42 2.86 -6.01
N ALA A 187 -25.49 2.17 -6.40
CA ALA A 187 -26.05 1.02 -5.69
C ALA A 187 -25.97 -0.28 -6.52
N PRO A 188 -25.95 -1.48 -5.89
CA PRO A 188 -25.72 -1.74 -4.45
C PRO A 188 -24.33 -1.28 -4.00
N PRO A 189 -23.94 -1.40 -2.70
CA PRO A 189 -22.60 -1.04 -2.23
C PRO A 189 -21.48 -1.64 -3.09
N LYS A 190 -20.42 -0.85 -3.32
CA LYS A 190 -19.29 -1.19 -4.19
C LYS A 190 -17.97 -0.91 -3.46
N SER A 191 -17.86 -1.38 -2.22
CA SER A 191 -16.80 -0.93 -1.30
C SER A 191 -15.40 -1.24 -1.83
N TYR A 192 -15.24 -2.37 -2.52
CA TYR A 192 -13.96 -2.73 -3.13
C TYR A 192 -13.52 -1.67 -4.15
N GLN A 193 -14.42 -1.26 -5.06
CA GLN A 193 -14.11 -0.26 -6.09
C GLN A 193 -13.76 1.08 -5.46
N VAL A 194 -14.57 1.54 -4.51
CA VAL A 194 -14.35 2.81 -3.80
C VAL A 194 -13.04 2.75 -3.01
N SER A 195 -12.76 1.66 -2.29
CA SER A 195 -11.51 1.50 -1.54
C SER A 195 -10.28 1.60 -2.44
N LYS A 196 -10.33 1.04 -3.64
CA LYS A 196 -9.22 1.10 -4.60
C LYS A 196 -9.09 2.48 -5.27
N ALA A 197 -10.20 3.20 -5.48
CA ALA A 197 -10.16 4.59 -5.90
C ALA A 197 -9.52 5.50 -4.83
N LEU A 198 -9.84 5.26 -3.55
CA LEU A 198 -9.20 5.97 -2.41
C LEU A 198 -7.71 5.65 -2.33
N VAL A 199 -7.29 4.42 -2.60
CA VAL A 199 -5.86 4.04 -2.69
C VAL A 199 -5.15 4.73 -3.85
N ASN A 200 -5.80 4.90 -5.00
CA ASN A 200 -5.22 5.68 -6.11
C ASN A 200 -5.03 7.14 -5.71
N ALA A 201 -6.04 7.76 -5.08
CA ALA A 201 -5.94 9.11 -4.55
C ALA A 201 -4.81 9.24 -3.52
N LEU A 202 -4.69 8.27 -2.60
CA LEU A 202 -3.61 8.21 -1.60
C LEU A 202 -2.24 8.16 -2.27
N THR A 203 -2.11 7.37 -3.34
CA THR A 203 -0.86 7.25 -4.10
C THR A 203 -0.42 8.61 -4.67
N VAL A 204 -1.35 9.36 -5.26
CA VAL A 204 -1.08 10.69 -5.82
C VAL A 204 -0.72 11.70 -4.72
N VAL A 205 -1.47 11.71 -3.63
CA VAL A 205 -1.20 12.63 -2.51
C VAL A 205 0.14 12.34 -1.86
N LEU A 206 0.46 11.08 -1.55
CA LEU A 206 1.75 10.71 -0.98
C LEU A 206 2.91 11.04 -1.91
N ALA A 207 2.75 10.88 -3.23
CA ALA A 207 3.78 11.26 -4.18
C ALA A 207 4.11 12.77 -4.09
N ARG A 208 3.08 13.63 -4.12
CA ARG A 208 3.25 15.09 -3.99
C ARG A 208 3.83 15.49 -2.64
N GLU A 209 3.37 14.88 -1.55
CA GLU A 209 3.87 15.16 -0.20
C GLU A 209 5.34 14.76 0.00
N ASN A 210 5.91 13.95 -0.89
CA ASN A 210 7.29 13.46 -0.79
C ASN A 210 8.12 13.76 -2.06
N GLU A 211 7.71 14.74 -2.88
CA GLU A 211 8.42 15.16 -4.11
C GLU A 211 9.80 15.76 -3.82
N GLU A 212 9.96 16.55 -2.75
CA GLU A 212 11.26 17.15 -2.38
C GLU A 212 12.31 16.08 -1.99
N ALA A 213 11.88 14.93 -1.44
CA ALA A 213 12.77 13.80 -1.17
C ALA A 213 13.23 13.08 -2.45
N ALA A 214 12.61 13.36 -3.60
CA ALA A 214 12.97 12.79 -4.89
C ALA A 214 13.85 13.73 -5.74
N GLU A 215 13.75 15.05 -5.58
CA GLU A 215 14.48 16.06 -6.38
C GLU A 215 15.88 16.41 -5.86
N ASP A 216 16.17 16.22 -4.56
CA ASP A 216 17.50 16.48 -3.97
C ASP A 216 18.60 15.50 -4.47
N VAL A 217 18.29 14.72 -5.50
CA VAL A 217 19.12 13.70 -6.15
C VAL A 217 19.70 14.19 -7.50
N GLY A 218 19.36 15.40 -7.95
CA GLY A 218 19.80 15.93 -9.25
C GLY A 218 21.02 16.86 -9.24
N GLY A 219 21.54 17.29 -8.08
CA GLY A 219 22.44 18.45 -7.98
C GLY A 219 23.91 18.20 -7.68
N GLY A 220 24.40 16.96 -7.75
CA GLY A 220 25.73 16.61 -7.22
C GLY A 220 26.63 15.84 -8.18
N GLY A 221 27.04 16.44 -9.30
CA GLY A 221 28.13 15.88 -10.09
C GLY A 221 28.19 16.39 -11.53
N GLU A 222 28.80 17.56 -11.70
CA GLU A 222 29.45 18.13 -12.91
C GLU A 222 29.73 19.60 -12.48
N ASP A 223 30.94 20.14 -12.41
CA ASP A 223 32.09 19.96 -13.27
C ASP A 223 33.34 20.49 -12.53
N SER A 224 34.46 19.78 -12.63
CA SER A 224 35.78 20.32 -12.29
C SER A 224 36.62 20.21 -13.57
N GLY A 225 36.69 21.33 -14.28
CA GLY A 225 37.62 21.63 -15.35
C GLY A 225 38.45 22.86 -14.97
#